data_AF-A0A1V1P2D0-F1
#
_entry.id   AF-A0A1V1P2D0-F1
#
_cell.length_a   1.000
_cell.length_b   1.000
_cell.length_c   1.000
_cell.angle_alpha   90.00
_cell.angle_beta   90.00
_cell.angle_gamma   90.00
#
_symmetry.space_group_name_H-M   'P 1'
#
loop_
_entity.id
_entity.type
_entity.pdbx_description
1 polymer ?
#
loop_
_entity_poly.entity_id
_entity_poly.type
_entity_poly.pdbx_seq_one_letter_code
_entity_poly.pdbx_strand_id
1 'polypeptide(L)'
;MFIENDQYKSSSDSLVIDVVETAGYAIIIQGKIKSNEGLASHNKTANFVYQQLTEQRGLLDEDIFYFNYDTNQPGVDAKPSKQAIQQTFTQDIIEKMNFKPANLYIIMVDHGTKEKFYIDPETITSSEFSEWTDTLQDGLTGQAMSQEIVFVLGFCFSGSFIDELSGQNRVVISSSGPDEFSYKGPLDEDNIREGEYFVSEFFKQIVYGKSVKQSFAEAVVLTEKFTAKGFGSINAPPYYDDSDQHPLLDDNADKVGTNDVMISGDEGLFADKIFIGVNPKTHNDIGDVYIKEVAKTIYLGENETATNDLWAEVSDPNQFVSLWIEIKYLAKDYKPVTALSGQIDMDLEKIVYNPAHYENGRYFWKNIGPQFIEPGIYQVFYFAKDRTSKNVSPLVRTYVYKNRAGNRPPKSISGDFTRKQYNNVIQGLAGQLQRFKLLYAISMGTDS
;
A
#
# COMPACT_ATOMS: atom_id res chain seq x y z
N MET A 1 60.14 29.97 2.92
CA MET A 1 59.65 28.58 3.11
C MET A 1 58.16 28.70 3.40
N PHE A 2 57.34 28.68 2.35
CA PHE A 2 55.89 28.73 2.47
C PHE A 2 55.40 27.28 2.61
N ILE A 3 54.62 27.03 3.64
CA ILE A 3 53.98 25.73 3.90
C ILE A 3 52.82 25.64 2.91
N GLU A 4 52.90 24.70 1.96
CA GLU A 4 51.76 24.33 1.12
C GLU A 4 50.65 23.76 2.03
N ASN A 5 49.50 24.42 2.02
CA ASN A 5 48.31 23.99 2.72
C ASN A 5 47.49 23.13 1.74
N ASP A 6 47.53 21.82 1.91
CA ASP A 6 46.84 20.78 1.12
C ASP A 6 45.29 20.81 1.24
N GLN A 7 44.71 21.96 1.60
CA GLN A 7 43.28 22.10 1.91
C GLN A 7 42.36 22.24 0.69
N TYR A 8 42.89 22.21 -0.53
CA TYR A 8 42.09 22.28 -1.76
C TYR A 8 42.39 21.12 -2.70
N LYS A 9 42.13 19.88 -2.25
CA LYS A 9 41.87 18.79 -3.21
C LYS A 9 40.49 19.03 -3.81
N SER A 10 40.46 19.41 -5.08
CA SER A 10 39.23 19.42 -5.88
C SER A 10 38.68 18.00 -5.94
N SER A 11 37.56 17.77 -5.25
CA SER A 11 36.71 16.60 -5.46
C SER A 11 35.68 16.99 -6.50
N SER A 12 35.71 16.36 -7.66
CA SER A 12 34.62 16.43 -8.63
C SER A 12 33.94 15.07 -8.64
N ASP A 13 32.74 15.00 -8.07
CA ASP A 13 31.87 13.86 -8.33
C ASP A 13 31.31 14.02 -9.74
N SER A 14 31.52 13.01 -10.58
CA SER A 14 30.93 12.97 -11.92
C SER A 14 29.42 12.82 -11.80
N LEU A 15 28.67 13.86 -12.15
CA LEU A 15 27.22 13.79 -12.26
C LEU A 15 26.86 13.21 -13.64
N VAL A 16 26.54 11.92 -13.69
CA VAL A 16 25.89 11.34 -14.88
C VAL A 16 24.43 11.82 -14.87
N ILE A 17 24.07 12.67 -15.83
CA ILE A 17 22.69 13.05 -16.11
C ILE A 17 22.23 12.15 -17.25
N ASP A 18 21.43 11.14 -16.95
CA ASP A 18 20.74 10.38 -17.99
C ASP A 18 19.58 11.24 -18.47
N VAL A 19 19.73 11.79 -19.68
CA VAL A 19 18.64 12.46 -20.39
C VAL A 19 17.83 11.36 -21.06
N VAL A 20 16.84 10.83 -20.36
CA VAL A 20 15.79 9.99 -20.95
C VAL A 20 14.73 10.89 -21.57
N GLU A 21 14.38 10.63 -22.84
CA GLU A 21 13.40 11.44 -23.59
C GLU A 21 11.97 11.30 -23.06
N THR A 22 11.68 10.27 -22.26
CA THR A 22 10.41 10.05 -21.56
C THR A 22 10.69 9.49 -20.16
N ALA A 23 9.80 9.78 -19.20
CA ALA A 23 9.84 9.23 -17.85
C ALA A 23 9.36 7.76 -17.79
N GLY A 24 8.80 7.24 -18.88
CA GLY A 24 8.12 5.95 -18.95
C GLY A 24 6.71 6.11 -19.49
N TYR A 25 6.07 4.99 -19.76
CA TYR A 25 4.68 4.94 -20.21
C TYR A 25 3.78 4.36 -19.14
N ALA A 26 2.49 4.68 -19.19
CA ALA A 26 1.51 4.03 -18.34
C ALA A 26 0.23 3.61 -19.06
N ILE A 27 -0.41 2.56 -18.55
CA ILE A 27 -1.78 2.18 -18.89
C ILE A 27 -2.57 2.13 -17.59
N ILE A 28 -3.57 2.99 -17.44
CA ILE A 28 -4.42 3.07 -16.25
C ILE A 28 -5.82 2.62 -16.64
N ILE A 29 -6.35 1.61 -15.96
CA ILE A 29 -7.66 1.03 -16.26
C ILE A 29 -8.55 1.09 -15.02
N GLN A 30 -9.58 1.93 -15.08
CA GLN A 30 -10.70 1.85 -14.15
C GLN A 30 -11.65 0.74 -14.60
N GLY A 31 -11.93 -0.23 -13.74
CA GLY A 31 -12.99 -1.21 -13.97
C GLY A 31 -14.35 -0.73 -13.46
N LYS A 32 -15.37 -1.57 -13.66
CA LYS A 32 -16.63 -1.49 -12.91
C LYS A 32 -17.38 -2.82 -12.96
N ILE A 33 -18.28 -3.00 -11.99
CA ILE A 33 -19.37 -4.00 -12.08
C ILE A 33 -20.70 -3.36 -12.49
N LYS A 34 -21.65 -4.21 -12.91
CA LYS A 34 -23.00 -3.80 -13.38
C LYS A 34 -23.77 -2.88 -12.42
N SER A 35 -23.60 -3.04 -11.11
CA SER A 35 -24.28 -2.21 -10.11
C SER A 35 -23.67 -0.81 -9.96
N ASN A 36 -22.51 -0.55 -10.57
CA ASN A 36 -21.66 0.62 -10.33
C ASN A 36 -21.27 0.80 -8.85
N GLU A 37 -21.30 -0.27 -8.05
CA GLU A 37 -20.81 -0.20 -6.67
C GLU A 37 -19.32 0.15 -6.70
N GLY A 38 -18.93 1.13 -5.88
CA GLY A 38 -17.53 1.58 -5.80
C GLY A 38 -17.08 2.49 -6.94
N LEU A 39 -17.86 2.69 -8.01
CA LEU A 39 -17.43 3.42 -9.22
C LEU A 39 -16.78 4.77 -8.92
N ALA A 40 -17.38 5.58 -8.03
CA ALA A 40 -16.82 6.87 -7.63
C ALA A 40 -15.48 6.73 -6.87
N SER A 41 -15.37 5.72 -6.01
CA SER A 41 -14.16 5.41 -5.25
C SER A 41 -13.03 4.89 -6.16
N HIS A 42 -13.33 4.00 -7.11
CA HIS A 42 -12.35 3.54 -8.08
C HIS A 42 -11.89 4.66 -9.00
N ASN A 43 -12.82 5.52 -9.43
CA ASN A 43 -12.47 6.71 -10.20
C ASN A 43 -11.50 7.59 -9.42
N LYS A 44 -11.75 7.78 -8.13
CA LYS A 44 -10.89 8.56 -7.25
C LYS A 44 -9.47 7.99 -7.17
N THR A 45 -9.32 6.68 -6.96
CA THR A 45 -7.98 6.07 -6.93
C THR A 45 -7.28 6.08 -8.29
N ALA A 46 -8.00 5.82 -9.39
CA ALA A 46 -7.43 5.91 -10.73
C ALA A 46 -6.94 7.33 -11.07
N ASN A 47 -7.72 8.36 -10.71
CA ASN A 47 -7.34 9.76 -10.89
C ASN A 47 -6.15 10.14 -10.01
N PHE A 48 -6.12 9.66 -8.76
CA PHE A 48 -4.99 9.86 -7.87
C PHE A 48 -3.70 9.32 -8.48
N VAL A 49 -3.73 8.09 -9.04
CA VAL A 49 -2.58 7.48 -9.73
C VAL A 49 -2.14 8.32 -10.93
N TYR A 50 -3.08 8.71 -11.80
CA TYR A 50 -2.79 9.56 -12.96
C TYR A 50 -2.10 10.88 -12.54
N GLN A 51 -2.60 11.53 -11.49
CA GLN A 51 -2.00 12.75 -10.94
C GLN A 51 -0.60 12.51 -10.37
N GLN A 52 -0.38 11.42 -9.63
CA GLN A 52 0.95 11.11 -9.11
C GLN A 52 1.95 10.87 -10.25
N LEU A 53 1.54 10.15 -11.30
CA LEU A 53 2.40 9.87 -12.45
C LEU A 53 2.78 11.15 -13.21
N THR A 54 1.81 12.02 -13.46
CA THR A 54 2.02 13.26 -14.24
C THR A 54 2.69 14.35 -13.42
N GLU A 55 2.12 14.70 -12.26
CA GLU A 55 2.54 15.86 -11.48
C GLU A 55 3.80 15.59 -10.65
N GLN A 56 3.99 14.36 -10.17
CA GLN A 56 5.08 14.03 -9.24
C GLN A 56 6.17 13.16 -9.85
N ARG A 57 5.83 12.32 -10.83
CA ARG A 57 6.77 11.39 -11.48
C ARG A 57 7.11 11.75 -12.93
N GLY A 58 6.57 12.85 -13.45
CA GLY A 58 7.01 13.49 -14.68
C GLY A 58 6.62 12.76 -15.96
N LEU A 59 5.66 11.84 -15.92
CA LEU A 59 5.07 11.28 -17.14
C LEU A 59 4.25 12.37 -17.84
N LEU A 60 4.31 12.40 -19.17
CA LEU A 60 3.48 13.28 -19.97
C LEU A 60 2.11 12.63 -20.19
N ASP A 61 1.08 13.45 -20.37
CA ASP A 61 -0.27 12.97 -20.72
C ASP A 61 -0.25 12.05 -21.95
N GLU A 62 0.51 12.43 -22.98
CA GLU A 62 0.67 11.63 -24.20
C GLU A 62 1.38 10.28 -23.98
N ASP A 63 2.04 10.07 -22.84
CA ASP A 63 2.71 8.81 -22.47
C ASP A 63 1.81 7.90 -21.61
N ILE A 64 0.58 8.32 -21.32
CA ILE A 64 -0.38 7.57 -20.51
C ILE A 64 -1.60 7.22 -21.34
N PHE A 65 -1.95 5.93 -21.41
CA PHE A 65 -3.26 5.49 -21.87
C PHE A 65 -4.20 5.36 -20.68
N TYR A 66 -5.13 6.29 -20.52
CA TYR A 66 -6.05 6.31 -19.38
C TYR A 66 -7.48 5.94 -19.78
N PHE A 67 -7.90 4.74 -19.36
CA PHE A 67 -9.25 4.23 -19.51
C PHE A 67 -10.10 4.51 -18.27
N ASN A 68 -11.14 5.32 -18.43
CA ASN A 68 -12.06 5.68 -17.34
C ASN A 68 -13.52 5.80 -17.80
N TYR A 69 -14.47 5.53 -16.90
CA TYR A 69 -15.90 5.64 -17.21
C TYR A 69 -16.42 7.07 -17.28
N ASP A 70 -15.74 8.05 -16.67
CA ASP A 70 -15.98 9.48 -16.91
C ASP A 70 -14.98 10.02 -17.95
N THR A 71 -15.40 10.05 -19.20
CA THR A 71 -14.55 10.51 -20.31
C THR A 71 -14.45 12.04 -20.41
N ASN A 72 -15.05 12.79 -19.49
CA ASN A 72 -14.96 14.26 -19.49
C ASN A 72 -13.83 14.78 -18.60
N GLN A 73 -13.21 13.90 -17.81
CA GLN A 73 -12.13 14.29 -16.92
C GLN A 73 -10.79 14.41 -17.68
N PRO A 74 -9.86 15.24 -17.20
CA PRO A 74 -8.55 15.42 -17.85
C PRO A 74 -7.79 14.10 -18.01
N GLY A 75 -7.11 13.97 -19.15
CA GLY A 75 -6.23 12.85 -19.47
C GLY A 75 -6.91 11.54 -19.84
N VAL A 76 -8.25 11.44 -19.83
CA VAL A 76 -8.94 10.21 -20.22
C VAL A 76 -9.03 10.08 -21.73
N ASP A 77 -8.45 9.01 -22.26
CA ASP A 77 -8.45 8.72 -23.69
C ASP A 77 -9.73 8.03 -24.14
N ALA A 78 -10.23 7.10 -23.33
CA ALA A 78 -11.35 6.27 -23.71
C ALA A 78 -12.11 5.67 -22.51
N LYS A 79 -13.33 5.25 -22.79
CA LYS A 79 -14.07 4.37 -21.89
C LYS A 79 -13.47 2.95 -21.95
N PRO A 80 -13.30 2.25 -20.82
CA PRO A 80 -12.83 0.87 -20.81
C PRO A 80 -13.70 -0.04 -21.69
N SER A 81 -13.05 -0.77 -22.58
CA SER A 81 -13.62 -1.90 -23.35
C SER A 81 -12.52 -2.91 -23.62
N LYS A 82 -12.89 -4.20 -23.74
CA LYS A 82 -11.90 -5.26 -24.00
C LYS A 82 -11.11 -4.99 -25.28
N GLN A 83 -11.81 -4.58 -26.34
CA GLN A 83 -11.19 -4.27 -27.63
C GLN A 83 -10.15 -3.15 -27.54
N ALA A 84 -10.51 -2.02 -26.91
CA ALA A 84 -9.60 -0.88 -26.81
C ALA A 84 -8.37 -1.21 -25.97
N ILE A 85 -8.57 -1.89 -24.83
CA ILE A 85 -7.47 -2.31 -23.96
C ILE A 85 -6.57 -3.30 -24.69
N GLN A 86 -7.13 -4.32 -25.34
CA GLN A 86 -6.35 -5.28 -26.13
C GLN A 86 -5.54 -4.58 -27.23
N GLN A 87 -6.12 -3.64 -27.96
CA GLN A 87 -5.42 -2.89 -28.99
C GLN A 87 -4.23 -2.11 -28.41
N THR A 88 -4.41 -1.46 -27.26
CA THR A 88 -3.32 -0.72 -26.62
C THR A 88 -2.15 -1.62 -26.26
N PHE A 89 -2.40 -2.82 -25.72
CA PHE A 89 -1.34 -3.78 -25.41
C PHE A 89 -0.66 -4.36 -26.64
N THR A 90 -1.45 -4.71 -27.65
CA THR A 90 -0.96 -5.48 -28.80
C THR A 90 -0.48 -4.62 -29.96
N GLN A 91 -0.66 -3.30 -29.89
CA GLN A 91 -0.31 -2.36 -30.96
C GLN A 91 0.24 -1.04 -30.40
N ASP A 92 -0.62 -0.23 -29.77
CA ASP A 92 -0.31 1.20 -29.53
C ASP A 92 0.93 1.39 -28.63
N ILE A 93 1.05 0.61 -27.56
CA ILE A 93 2.18 0.73 -26.62
C ILE A 93 3.47 0.12 -27.19
N ILE A 94 3.36 -0.92 -28.02
CA ILE A 94 4.51 -1.53 -28.71
C ILE A 94 5.16 -0.50 -29.63
N GLU A 95 4.36 0.25 -30.40
CA GLU A 95 4.85 1.31 -31.27
C GLU A 95 5.57 2.40 -30.47
N LYS A 96 5.00 2.85 -29.35
CA LYS A 96 5.60 3.85 -28.47
C LYS A 96 6.93 3.39 -27.87
N MET A 97 6.96 2.21 -27.24
CA MET A 97 8.17 1.68 -26.61
C MET A 97 9.27 1.38 -27.62
N ASN A 98 8.93 0.90 -28.84
CA ASN A 98 9.92 0.71 -29.90
C ASN A 98 10.48 2.03 -30.45
N PHE A 99 9.65 3.08 -30.51
CA PHE A 99 10.07 4.40 -30.97
C PHE A 99 10.97 5.09 -29.94
N LYS A 100 10.56 5.07 -28.66
CA LYS A 100 11.28 5.63 -27.53
C LYS A 100 11.27 4.63 -26.37
N PRO A 101 12.33 3.80 -26.24
CA PRO A 101 12.45 2.79 -25.20
C PRO A 101 12.40 3.40 -23.79
N ALA A 102 11.42 2.96 -23.00
CA ALA A 102 11.28 3.27 -21.58
C ALA A 102 10.38 2.24 -20.90
N ASN A 103 10.37 2.24 -19.56
CA ASN A 103 9.56 1.32 -18.75
C ASN A 103 8.06 1.56 -18.92
N LEU A 104 7.27 0.51 -18.71
CA LEU A 104 5.82 0.53 -18.77
C LEU A 104 5.22 0.22 -17.39
N TYR A 105 4.27 1.05 -16.96
CA TYR A 105 3.52 0.86 -15.72
C TYR A 105 2.05 0.58 -16.03
N ILE A 106 1.53 -0.56 -15.60
CA ILE A 106 0.15 -0.97 -15.83
C ILE A 106 -0.59 -0.98 -14.51
N ILE A 107 -1.63 -0.16 -14.38
CA ILE A 107 -2.40 0.01 -13.16
C ILE A 107 -3.86 -0.33 -13.46
N MET A 108 -4.42 -1.24 -12.67
CA MET A 108 -5.83 -1.65 -12.77
C MET A 108 -6.52 -1.41 -11.43
N VAL A 109 -7.68 -0.75 -11.43
CA VAL A 109 -8.40 -0.39 -10.19
C VAL A 109 -9.89 -0.67 -10.38
N ASP A 110 -10.47 -1.62 -9.63
CA ASP A 110 -11.92 -1.85 -9.47
C ASP A 110 -12.20 -3.07 -8.57
N HIS A 111 -12.97 -4.03 -9.08
CA HIS A 111 -13.45 -5.25 -8.49
C HIS A 111 -12.86 -6.39 -9.28
N GLY A 112 -12.74 -7.51 -8.59
CA GLY A 112 -12.27 -8.73 -9.19
C GLY A 112 -12.90 -9.94 -8.54
N THR A 113 -12.77 -11.04 -9.24
CA THR A 113 -12.88 -12.38 -8.68
C THR A 113 -11.64 -13.14 -9.10
N LYS A 114 -11.46 -14.34 -8.56
CA LYS A 114 -10.38 -15.22 -9.00
C LYS A 114 -10.31 -15.31 -10.54
N GLU A 115 -9.14 -14.97 -11.09
CA GLU A 115 -8.80 -14.91 -12.51
C GLU A 115 -9.63 -13.93 -13.36
N LYS A 116 -10.31 -12.93 -12.77
CA LYS A 116 -11.12 -11.96 -13.52
C LYS A 116 -11.08 -10.55 -12.94
N PHE A 117 -10.85 -9.59 -13.84
CA PHE A 117 -11.07 -8.16 -13.61
C PHE A 117 -12.32 -7.69 -14.35
N TYR A 118 -13.13 -6.83 -13.72
CA TYR A 118 -14.41 -6.40 -14.28
C TYR A 118 -14.32 -5.08 -15.06
N ILE A 119 -14.85 -5.07 -16.29
CA ILE A 119 -15.04 -3.89 -17.13
C ILE A 119 -16.43 -3.94 -17.75
N ASP A 120 -17.47 -3.92 -16.89
CA ASP A 120 -18.85 -4.23 -17.28
C ASP A 120 -19.31 -3.52 -18.58
N PRO A 121 -19.92 -4.28 -19.53
CA PRO A 121 -20.41 -5.66 -19.38
C PRO A 121 -19.37 -6.78 -19.60
N GLU A 122 -18.11 -6.43 -19.82
CA GLU A 122 -17.04 -7.38 -20.12
C GLU A 122 -16.21 -7.70 -18.87
N THR A 123 -15.34 -8.70 -18.99
CA THR A 123 -14.30 -9.02 -18.00
C THR A 123 -13.00 -9.32 -18.73
N ILE A 124 -11.87 -9.01 -18.12
CA ILE A 124 -10.54 -9.42 -18.58
C ILE A 124 -10.11 -10.58 -17.67
N THR A 125 -9.79 -11.74 -18.24
CA THR A 125 -9.23 -12.85 -17.47
C THR A 125 -7.71 -12.72 -17.34
N SER A 126 -7.13 -13.41 -16.34
CA SER A 126 -5.65 -13.47 -16.20
C SER A 126 -4.96 -14.04 -17.43
N SER A 127 -5.52 -15.11 -18.02
CA SER A 127 -5.01 -15.70 -19.26
C SER A 127 -5.12 -14.75 -20.46
N GLU A 128 -6.26 -14.04 -20.66
CA GLU A 128 -6.38 -13.04 -21.73
C GLU A 128 -5.34 -11.93 -21.55
N PHE A 129 -5.16 -11.48 -20.31
CA PHE A 129 -4.23 -10.40 -19.99
C PHE A 129 -2.77 -10.81 -20.17
N SER A 130 -2.42 -12.03 -19.80
CA SER A 130 -1.11 -12.64 -20.04
C SER A 130 -0.82 -12.75 -21.54
N GLU A 131 -1.77 -13.26 -22.34
CA GLU A 131 -1.60 -13.35 -23.80
C GLU A 131 -1.34 -11.98 -24.46
N TRP A 132 -2.04 -10.92 -24.02
CA TRP A 132 -1.81 -9.56 -24.53
C TRP A 132 -0.45 -9.02 -24.10
N THR A 133 -0.02 -9.34 -22.88
CA THR A 133 1.28 -8.94 -22.34
C THR A 133 2.43 -9.66 -23.03
N ASP A 134 2.28 -10.95 -23.33
CA ASP A 134 3.25 -11.72 -24.11
C ASP A 134 3.37 -11.17 -25.52
N THR A 135 2.24 -10.85 -26.16
CA THR A 135 2.23 -10.18 -27.47
C THR A 135 2.96 -8.83 -27.43
N LEU A 136 2.74 -8.05 -26.37
CA LEU A 136 3.45 -6.79 -26.15
C LEU A 136 4.95 -7.03 -26.09
N GLN A 137 5.40 -7.92 -25.21
CA GLN A 137 6.81 -8.18 -24.95
C GLN A 137 7.54 -8.78 -26.16
N ASP A 138 6.89 -9.70 -26.89
CA ASP A 138 7.40 -10.29 -28.13
C ASP A 138 7.48 -9.28 -29.29
N GLY A 139 6.65 -8.24 -29.26
CA GLY A 139 6.66 -7.14 -30.22
C GLY A 139 7.73 -6.08 -29.96
N LEU A 140 8.40 -6.09 -28.80
CA LEU A 140 9.47 -5.15 -28.48
C LEU A 140 10.76 -5.51 -29.22
N THR A 141 11.51 -4.49 -29.63
CA THR A 141 12.74 -4.63 -30.42
C THR A 141 13.83 -3.70 -29.92
N GLY A 142 15.09 -4.01 -30.23
CA GLY A 142 16.23 -3.17 -29.85
C GLY A 142 16.32 -2.94 -28.33
N GLN A 143 16.46 -1.69 -27.92
CA GLN A 143 16.53 -1.29 -26.51
C GLN A 143 15.18 -1.44 -25.78
N ALA A 144 14.06 -1.54 -26.49
CA ALA A 144 12.75 -1.72 -25.87
C ALA A 144 12.63 -3.09 -25.18
N MET A 145 13.29 -4.13 -25.71
CA MET A 145 13.28 -5.50 -25.14
C MET A 145 13.85 -5.60 -23.72
N SER A 146 14.68 -4.63 -23.31
CA SER A 146 15.27 -4.60 -21.98
C SER A 146 14.53 -3.70 -21.00
N GLN A 147 13.41 -3.08 -21.41
CA GLN A 147 12.64 -2.22 -20.53
C GLN A 147 11.76 -3.07 -19.61
N GLU A 148 11.50 -2.56 -18.42
CA GLU A 148 10.71 -3.24 -17.41
C GLU A 148 9.21 -2.97 -17.58
N ILE A 149 8.39 -3.97 -17.25
CA ILE A 149 6.93 -3.86 -17.19
C ILE A 149 6.48 -4.11 -15.75
N VAL A 150 5.86 -3.10 -15.13
CA VAL A 150 5.39 -3.18 -13.74
C VAL A 150 3.87 -3.19 -13.71
N PHE A 151 3.28 -4.24 -13.15
CA PHE A 151 1.84 -4.38 -12.94
C PHE A 151 1.49 -3.99 -11.51
N VAL A 152 0.43 -3.18 -11.34
CA VAL A 152 -0.17 -2.84 -10.06
C VAL A 152 -1.67 -3.15 -10.13
N LEU A 153 -2.05 -4.27 -9.52
CA LEU A 153 -3.38 -4.86 -9.63
C LEU A 153 -4.22 -4.55 -8.38
N GLY A 154 -5.00 -3.47 -8.44
CA GLY A 154 -5.92 -2.99 -7.41
C GLY A 154 -7.33 -3.55 -7.55
N PHE A 155 -7.55 -4.79 -7.09
CA PHE A 155 -8.88 -5.40 -7.02
C PHE A 155 -8.84 -6.67 -6.16
N CYS A 156 -10.02 -7.11 -5.69
CA CYS A 156 -10.18 -8.36 -4.95
C CYS A 156 -9.63 -9.57 -5.71
N PHE A 157 -8.96 -10.49 -5.00
CA PHE A 157 -8.36 -11.71 -5.55
C PHE A 157 -7.24 -11.45 -6.58
N SER A 158 -6.67 -10.25 -6.61
CA SER A 158 -5.66 -9.86 -7.60
C SER A 158 -4.40 -10.73 -7.58
N GLY A 159 -4.02 -11.31 -6.44
CA GLY A 159 -2.91 -12.25 -6.34
C GLY A 159 -3.08 -13.51 -7.19
N SER A 160 -4.30 -13.81 -7.65
CA SER A 160 -4.55 -14.95 -8.53
C SER A 160 -3.98 -14.75 -9.94
N PHE A 161 -3.73 -13.50 -10.36
CA PHE A 161 -3.15 -13.18 -11.66
C PHE A 161 -1.63 -13.41 -11.73
N ILE A 162 -0.95 -13.62 -10.60
CA ILE A 162 0.52 -13.69 -10.55
C ILE A 162 1.04 -14.87 -11.39
N ASP A 163 0.44 -16.05 -11.30
CA ASP A 163 0.92 -17.26 -11.99
C ASP A 163 0.99 -17.08 -13.53
N GLU A 164 0.00 -16.37 -14.08
CA GLU A 164 -0.10 -16.11 -15.52
C GLU A 164 0.73 -14.91 -15.98
N LEU A 165 0.88 -13.88 -15.14
CA LEU A 165 1.60 -12.65 -15.52
C LEU A 165 3.10 -12.70 -15.26
N SER A 166 3.53 -13.52 -14.29
CA SER A 166 4.93 -13.69 -13.90
C SER A 166 5.80 -14.01 -15.11
N GLY A 167 6.93 -13.31 -15.23
CA GLY A 167 7.80 -13.44 -16.40
C GLY A 167 9.04 -12.56 -16.33
N GLN A 168 9.95 -12.80 -17.28
CA GLN A 168 11.21 -12.04 -17.34
C GLN A 168 10.95 -10.55 -17.60
N ASN A 169 11.67 -9.69 -16.88
CA ASN A 169 11.55 -8.22 -16.92
C ASN A 169 10.17 -7.70 -16.49
N ARG A 170 9.39 -8.51 -15.78
CA ARG A 170 8.10 -8.13 -15.21
C ARG A 170 8.20 -8.02 -13.69
N VAL A 171 7.49 -7.07 -13.13
CA VAL A 171 7.20 -7.00 -11.69
C VAL A 171 5.69 -7.01 -11.53
N VAL A 172 5.14 -8.05 -10.92
CA VAL A 172 3.71 -8.18 -10.69
C VAL A 172 3.39 -7.86 -9.24
N ILE A 173 2.65 -6.77 -9.03
CA ILE A 173 2.16 -6.36 -7.71
C ILE A 173 0.66 -6.55 -7.67
N SER A 174 0.20 -7.34 -6.71
CA SER A 174 -1.21 -7.51 -6.39
C SER A 174 -1.56 -6.80 -5.08
N SER A 175 -2.75 -6.22 -5.01
CA SER A 175 -3.25 -5.56 -3.81
C SER A 175 -3.73 -6.53 -2.74
N SER A 176 -4.02 -7.79 -3.09
CA SER A 176 -4.51 -8.81 -2.16
C SER A 176 -4.00 -10.20 -2.55
N GLY A 177 -4.06 -11.15 -1.62
CA GLY A 177 -3.83 -12.56 -1.93
C GLY A 177 -4.85 -13.13 -2.93
N PRO A 178 -4.60 -14.33 -3.49
CA PRO A 178 -5.43 -14.95 -4.51
C PRO A 178 -6.83 -15.37 -4.03
N ASP A 179 -7.04 -15.41 -2.70
CA ASP A 179 -8.30 -15.80 -2.06
C ASP A 179 -8.80 -14.72 -1.07
N GLU A 180 -8.35 -13.47 -1.23
CA GLU A 180 -8.64 -12.34 -0.33
C GLU A 180 -9.38 -11.21 -1.02
N PHE A 181 -10.21 -10.49 -0.26
CA PHE A 181 -10.83 -9.24 -0.72
C PHE A 181 -9.86 -8.07 -0.52
N SER A 182 -9.95 -7.07 -1.39
CA SER A 182 -9.30 -5.78 -1.18
C SER A 182 -10.21 -4.80 -0.44
N TYR A 183 -9.59 -3.79 0.18
CA TYR A 183 -10.27 -2.81 1.01
C TYR A 183 -10.26 -1.41 0.40
N LYS A 184 -11.38 -0.70 0.57
CA LYS A 184 -11.44 0.74 0.34
C LYS A 184 -10.73 1.49 1.46
N GLY A 185 -10.16 2.64 1.13
CA GLY A 185 -9.46 3.49 2.08
C GLY A 185 -10.39 4.35 2.96
N PRO A 186 -9.82 5.33 3.67
CA PRO A 186 -10.56 6.22 4.55
C PRO A 186 -11.55 7.11 3.78
N LEU A 187 -12.56 7.63 4.49
CA LEU A 187 -13.53 8.55 3.91
C LEU A 187 -12.93 9.95 3.83
N ASP A 188 -12.84 10.50 2.62
CA ASP A 188 -12.29 11.84 2.39
C ASP A 188 -13.37 12.93 2.50
N GLU A 189 -13.02 14.21 2.36
CA GLU A 189 -13.88 15.39 2.50
C GLU A 189 -15.02 15.46 1.47
N ASP A 190 -14.81 14.88 0.29
CA ASP A 190 -15.84 14.75 -0.75
C ASP A 190 -16.86 13.65 -0.44
N ASN A 191 -16.72 12.97 0.71
CA ASN A 191 -17.49 11.79 1.11
C ASN A 191 -17.32 10.60 0.14
N ILE A 192 -16.18 10.53 -0.55
CA ILE A 192 -15.79 9.42 -1.40
C ILE A 192 -14.53 8.78 -0.82
N ARG A 193 -14.60 7.48 -0.51
CA ARG A 193 -13.43 6.70 -0.10
C ARG A 193 -12.48 6.48 -1.27
N GLU A 194 -11.19 6.38 -0.98
CA GLU A 194 -10.25 5.78 -1.92
C GLU A 194 -10.74 4.36 -2.27
N GLY A 195 -10.81 4.05 -3.56
CA GLY A 195 -11.32 2.76 -4.06
C GLY A 195 -10.38 1.61 -3.79
N GLU A 196 -9.07 1.84 -3.77
CA GLU A 196 -8.09 0.79 -3.45
C GLU A 196 -7.05 1.32 -2.47
N TYR A 197 -7.13 0.87 -1.21
CA TYR A 197 -6.29 1.37 -0.14
C TYR A 197 -4.81 1.08 -0.40
N PHE A 198 -4.47 -0.18 -0.72
CA PHE A 198 -3.08 -0.57 -0.99
C PHE A 198 -2.48 0.23 -2.15
N VAL A 199 -3.20 0.38 -3.27
CA VAL A 199 -2.71 1.13 -4.44
C VAL A 199 -2.48 2.59 -4.08
N SER A 200 -3.39 3.18 -3.30
CA SER A 200 -3.25 4.57 -2.84
C SER A 200 -2.00 4.72 -1.96
N GLU A 201 -1.79 3.83 -0.97
CA GLU A 201 -0.59 3.85 -0.12
C GLU A 201 0.70 3.57 -0.91
N PHE A 202 0.69 2.64 -1.86
CA PHE A 202 1.82 2.38 -2.74
C PHE A 202 2.25 3.62 -3.52
N PHE A 203 1.30 4.32 -4.17
CA PHE A 203 1.62 5.52 -4.93
C PHE A 203 2.01 6.71 -4.03
N LYS A 204 1.49 6.79 -2.80
CA LYS A 204 2.01 7.73 -1.78
C LYS A 204 3.49 7.45 -1.46
N GLN A 205 3.94 6.20 -1.48
CA GLN A 205 5.36 5.89 -1.29
C GLN A 205 6.20 6.19 -2.54
N ILE A 206 5.65 5.91 -3.72
CA ILE A 206 6.30 6.21 -4.99
C ILE A 206 6.64 7.69 -5.08
N VAL A 207 5.75 8.60 -4.67
CA VAL A 207 6.04 10.04 -4.84
C VAL A 207 7.21 10.56 -4.00
N TYR A 208 7.61 9.85 -2.93
CA TYR A 208 8.83 10.12 -2.17
C TYR A 208 10.12 9.66 -2.87
N GLY A 209 10.05 9.17 -4.11
CA GLY A 209 11.20 8.72 -4.88
C GLY A 209 11.75 7.36 -4.43
N LYS A 210 10.96 6.58 -3.69
CA LYS A 210 11.33 5.22 -3.25
C LYS A 210 11.35 4.24 -4.42
N SER A 211 12.14 3.17 -4.29
CA SER A 211 12.11 2.04 -5.24
C SER A 211 10.75 1.35 -5.19
N VAL A 212 10.44 0.54 -6.21
CA VAL A 212 9.22 -0.27 -6.22
C VAL A 212 9.19 -1.21 -5.01
N LYS A 213 10.31 -1.85 -4.66
CA LYS A 213 10.43 -2.71 -3.46
C LYS A 213 10.09 -1.95 -2.18
N GLN A 214 10.72 -0.80 -1.96
CA GLN A 214 10.50 0.00 -0.73
C GLN A 214 9.06 0.50 -0.63
N SER A 215 8.51 0.95 -1.76
CA SER A 215 7.12 1.43 -1.84
C SER A 215 6.13 0.32 -1.54
N PHE A 216 6.37 -0.87 -2.09
CA PHE A 216 5.59 -2.07 -1.80
C PHE A 216 5.65 -2.45 -0.31
N ALA A 217 6.86 -2.60 0.25
CA ALA A 217 7.04 -3.04 1.63
C ALA A 217 6.34 -2.12 2.63
N GLU A 218 6.43 -0.80 2.43
CA GLU A 218 5.76 0.15 3.31
C GLU A 218 4.23 0.16 3.12
N ALA A 219 3.74 0.03 1.89
CA ALA A 219 2.30 -0.06 1.61
C ALA A 219 1.68 -1.37 2.14
N VAL A 220 2.42 -2.48 2.15
CA VAL A 220 2.02 -3.74 2.81
C VAL A 220 1.82 -3.49 4.30
N VAL A 221 2.81 -2.92 4.98
CA VAL A 221 2.74 -2.63 6.42
C VAL A 221 1.53 -1.74 6.76
N LEU A 222 1.20 -0.77 5.90
CA LEU A 222 0.05 0.10 6.12
C LEU A 222 -1.28 -0.62 5.86
N THR A 223 -1.34 -1.47 4.82
CA THR A 223 -2.48 -2.34 4.50
C THR A 223 -2.79 -3.30 5.65
N GLU A 224 -1.80 -4.08 6.09
CA GLU A 224 -1.96 -5.03 7.20
C GLU A 224 -2.42 -4.34 8.48
N LYS A 225 -1.87 -3.15 8.77
CA LYS A 225 -2.30 -2.36 9.94
C LYS A 225 -3.74 -1.89 9.87
N PHE A 226 -4.22 -1.55 8.68
CA PHE A 226 -5.57 -1.02 8.43
C PHE A 226 -6.61 -2.15 8.47
N THR A 227 -6.27 -3.30 7.90
CA THR A 227 -7.17 -4.47 7.78
C THR A 227 -7.10 -5.40 8.99
N ALA A 228 -6.09 -5.30 9.85
CA ALA A 228 -5.92 -6.09 11.08
C ALA A 228 -7.21 -6.30 11.89
N LYS A 229 -7.49 -7.56 12.26
CA LYS A 229 -8.65 -7.96 13.07
C LYS A 229 -8.43 -7.81 14.56
N GLY A 230 -7.21 -7.83 15.07
CA GLY A 230 -6.93 -7.79 16.51
C GLY A 230 -7.19 -9.09 17.27
N PHE A 231 -7.67 -10.13 16.60
CA PHE A 231 -7.88 -11.48 17.11
C PHE A 231 -7.81 -12.47 15.96
N GLY A 232 -7.25 -13.65 16.21
CA GLY A 232 -7.01 -14.66 15.19
C GLY A 232 -5.78 -15.49 15.52
N SER A 233 -5.58 -16.58 14.78
CA SER A 233 -4.33 -17.33 14.88
C SER A 233 -3.27 -16.59 14.08
N ILE A 234 -2.50 -15.73 14.77
CA ILE A 234 -1.26 -15.09 14.28
C ILE A 234 -0.22 -16.15 13.80
N ASN A 235 -0.51 -17.44 13.93
CA ASN A 235 0.33 -18.53 13.46
C ASN A 235 -0.30 -19.35 12.32
N ALA A 236 -1.29 -18.80 11.60
CA ALA A 236 -1.90 -19.48 10.47
C ALA A 236 -1.16 -19.18 9.16
N PRO A 237 -0.79 -20.20 8.37
CA PRO A 237 -0.24 -19.97 7.03
C PRO A 237 -1.29 -19.35 6.10
N PRO A 238 -0.86 -18.63 5.05
CA PRO A 238 0.55 -18.44 4.67
C PRO A 238 1.22 -17.20 5.30
N TYR A 239 0.46 -16.27 5.89
CA TYR A 239 0.97 -14.93 6.26
C TYR A 239 1.34 -14.74 7.74
N TYR A 240 0.82 -15.60 8.64
CA TYR A 240 1.18 -15.60 10.06
C TYR A 240 0.96 -14.25 10.77
N ASP A 241 -0.15 -13.58 10.47
CA ASP A 241 -0.61 -12.38 11.18
C ASP A 241 -2.14 -12.38 11.41
N ASP A 242 -2.71 -11.21 11.72
CA ASP A 242 -4.16 -11.01 11.87
C ASP A 242 -4.78 -10.04 10.83
N SER A 243 -4.06 -9.78 9.74
CA SER A 243 -4.54 -8.99 8.60
C SER A 243 -5.52 -9.80 7.73
N ASP A 244 -6.42 -9.09 7.05
CA ASP A 244 -7.38 -9.68 6.10
C ASP A 244 -7.01 -9.44 4.63
N GLN A 245 -5.91 -8.70 4.39
CA GLN A 245 -5.46 -8.37 3.05
C GLN A 245 -3.94 -8.35 3.03
N HIS A 246 -3.36 -9.14 2.14
CA HIS A 246 -1.93 -9.29 1.95
C HIS A 246 -1.57 -9.00 0.49
N PRO A 247 -1.12 -7.78 0.18
CA PRO A 247 -0.56 -7.48 -1.13
C PRO A 247 0.65 -8.39 -1.41
N LEU A 248 0.81 -8.85 -2.64
CA LEU A 248 1.93 -9.74 -3.03
C LEU A 248 2.75 -9.11 -4.16
N LEU A 249 4.06 -9.36 -4.17
CA LEU A 249 5.00 -8.97 -5.22
C LEU A 249 5.72 -10.20 -5.76
N ASP A 250 5.78 -10.33 -7.09
CA ASP A 250 6.58 -11.29 -7.86
C ASP A 250 7.46 -10.53 -8.88
N ASP A 251 8.77 -10.70 -8.81
CA ASP A 251 9.77 -10.00 -9.63
C ASP A 251 10.91 -10.90 -10.10
N ASN A 252 10.84 -12.19 -9.78
CA ASN A 252 11.88 -13.18 -10.08
C ASN A 252 11.44 -14.24 -11.12
N ALA A 253 10.19 -14.12 -11.64
CA ALA A 253 9.57 -15.02 -12.60
C ALA A 253 9.31 -16.46 -12.10
N ASP A 254 9.23 -16.67 -10.78
CA ASP A 254 8.96 -17.98 -10.16
C ASP A 254 7.47 -18.28 -9.99
N LYS A 255 6.62 -17.30 -10.30
CA LYS A 255 5.16 -17.36 -10.27
C LYS A 255 4.54 -17.34 -8.88
N VAL A 256 5.32 -16.99 -7.85
CA VAL A 256 4.92 -17.03 -6.45
C VAL A 256 5.21 -15.69 -5.79
N GLY A 257 4.15 -14.90 -5.59
CA GLY A 257 4.27 -13.62 -4.91
C GLY A 257 4.46 -13.74 -3.39
N THR A 258 5.14 -12.76 -2.79
CA THR A 258 5.28 -12.60 -1.33
C THR A 258 4.77 -11.25 -0.84
N ASN A 259 4.23 -11.18 0.38
CA ASN A 259 3.98 -9.91 1.08
C ASN A 259 5.19 -9.44 1.90
N ASP A 260 6.21 -10.28 2.10
CA ASP A 260 7.42 -9.93 2.84
C ASP A 260 8.65 -9.96 1.94
N VAL A 261 8.89 -8.84 1.26
CA VAL A 261 10.07 -8.63 0.41
C VAL A 261 11.31 -8.18 1.21
N MET A 262 11.18 -7.97 2.53
CA MET A 262 12.27 -7.47 3.37
C MET A 262 13.05 -8.60 4.05
N ILE A 263 12.43 -9.77 4.22
CA ILE A 263 13.12 -10.99 4.64
C ILE A 263 13.89 -11.60 3.47
N SER A 264 15.05 -12.18 3.75
CA SER A 264 15.98 -12.73 2.77
C SER A 264 15.30 -13.73 1.82
N GLY A 265 15.23 -13.35 0.55
CA GLY A 265 14.76 -14.13 -0.60
C GLY A 265 15.19 -13.43 -1.88
N ASP A 266 14.98 -14.08 -3.03
CA ASP A 266 15.26 -13.48 -4.34
C ASP A 266 14.22 -12.40 -4.70
N GLU A 267 13.04 -12.48 -4.06
CA GLU A 267 11.90 -11.61 -4.29
C GLU A 267 12.13 -10.16 -3.81
N GLY A 268 11.80 -9.22 -4.69
CA GLY A 268 12.02 -7.78 -4.50
C GLY A 268 13.43 -7.30 -4.88
N LEU A 269 14.37 -8.17 -5.25
CA LEU A 269 15.73 -7.75 -5.66
C LEU A 269 15.74 -7.01 -7.00
N PHE A 270 14.83 -7.36 -7.90
CA PHE A 270 14.68 -6.71 -9.19
C PHE A 270 13.90 -5.39 -9.01
N ALA A 271 12.80 -5.42 -8.28
CA ALA A 271 11.97 -4.27 -7.92
C ALA A 271 12.71 -3.18 -7.13
N ASP A 272 13.78 -3.51 -6.40
CA ASP A 272 14.57 -2.48 -5.69
C ASP A 272 15.35 -1.56 -6.62
N LYS A 273 15.59 -1.99 -7.86
CA LYS A 273 16.31 -1.23 -8.87
C LYS A 273 15.39 -0.38 -9.75
N ILE A 274 14.08 -0.59 -9.64
CA ILE A 274 13.08 0.06 -10.46
C ILE A 274 12.50 1.25 -9.70
N PHE A 275 12.40 2.38 -10.40
CA PHE A 275 11.71 3.58 -9.93
C PHE A 275 10.63 3.94 -10.97
N ILE A 276 9.45 4.32 -10.49
CA ILE A 276 8.33 4.69 -11.38
C ILE A 276 8.47 6.14 -11.81
N GLY A 277 8.63 6.43 -13.11
CA GLY A 277 8.85 7.77 -13.62
C GLY A 277 10.27 8.31 -13.35
N VAL A 278 10.46 9.63 -13.45
CA VAL A 278 11.78 10.23 -13.24
C VAL A 278 12.26 10.00 -11.81
N ASN A 279 13.52 9.60 -11.64
CA ASN A 279 14.17 9.50 -10.33
C ASN A 279 14.71 10.89 -9.95
N PRO A 280 14.09 11.60 -9.00
CA PRO A 280 14.56 12.94 -8.66
C PRO A 280 15.79 12.79 -7.75
N LYS A 281 16.98 13.20 -8.26
CA LYS A 281 18.22 13.26 -7.44
C LYS A 281 18.10 14.23 -6.26
N THR A 282 17.19 15.18 -6.36
CA THR A 282 16.67 15.91 -5.20
C THR A 282 15.53 15.07 -4.67
N HIS A 283 15.63 14.51 -3.46
CA HIS A 283 14.49 13.98 -2.72
C HIS A 283 13.26 14.83 -3.08
N ASN A 284 12.24 14.24 -3.71
CA ASN A 284 10.98 14.94 -3.91
C ASN A 284 10.46 15.20 -2.50
N ASP A 285 10.80 16.35 -1.95
CA ASP A 285 10.27 16.84 -0.70
C ASP A 285 8.87 17.33 -1.05
N ILE A 286 7.97 16.37 -1.23
CA ILE A 286 6.55 16.67 -1.15
C ILE A 286 6.33 16.98 0.32
N GLY A 287 6.29 18.28 0.62
CA GLY A 287 5.94 18.84 1.92
C GLY A 287 4.47 18.60 2.29
N ASP A 288 3.92 17.43 1.90
CA ASP A 288 2.60 16.99 2.28
C ASP A 288 2.55 16.92 3.79
N VAL A 289 1.48 17.48 4.32
CA VAL A 289 1.20 17.35 5.73
C VAL A 289 1.01 15.88 6.10
N TYR A 290 1.88 15.40 6.98
CA TYR A 290 1.78 14.09 7.62
C TYR A 290 1.62 14.21 9.15
N ILE A 291 1.11 13.13 9.76
CA ILE A 291 0.98 13.00 11.22
C ILE A 291 2.35 12.59 11.79
N LYS A 292 2.94 13.42 12.67
CA LYS A 292 4.23 13.15 13.32
C LYS A 292 4.10 12.26 14.55
N GLU A 293 3.12 12.56 15.38
CA GLU A 293 2.90 11.88 16.66
C GLU A 293 1.40 11.83 16.96
N VAL A 294 0.98 10.81 17.69
CA VAL A 294 -0.40 10.66 18.18
C VAL A 294 -0.38 10.28 19.65
N ALA A 295 -1.56 10.33 20.27
CA ALA A 295 -1.75 9.84 21.64
C ALA A 295 -1.18 8.42 21.83
N LYS A 296 -0.59 8.18 23.00
CA LYS A 296 -0.25 6.82 23.45
C LYS A 296 -1.52 6.01 23.68
N THR A 297 -1.37 4.70 23.86
CA THR A 297 -2.46 3.79 24.22
C THR A 297 -3.30 4.34 25.39
N ILE A 298 -4.62 4.38 25.20
CA ILE A 298 -5.60 4.84 26.18
C ILE A 298 -6.29 3.63 26.82
N TYR A 299 -6.56 3.69 28.12
CA TYR A 299 -7.26 2.65 28.86
C TYR A 299 -8.52 3.22 29.49
N LEU A 300 -9.66 2.66 29.14
CA LEU A 300 -10.97 3.02 29.66
C LEU A 300 -11.43 1.98 30.69
N GLY A 301 -11.90 2.46 31.83
CA GLY A 301 -12.58 1.67 32.85
C GLY A 301 -13.90 1.09 32.36
N GLU A 302 -14.47 0.16 33.13
CA GLU A 302 -15.72 -0.55 32.80
C GLU A 302 -16.89 0.40 32.44
N ASN A 303 -16.98 1.56 33.10
CA ASN A 303 -18.10 2.50 32.91
C ASN A 303 -17.77 3.69 31.99
N GLU A 304 -16.52 3.82 31.52
CA GLU A 304 -16.09 4.95 30.68
C GLU A 304 -16.34 4.68 29.19
N THR A 305 -17.30 5.36 28.58
CA THR A 305 -17.63 5.20 27.14
C THR A 305 -17.08 6.30 26.26
N ALA A 306 -16.27 7.20 26.84
CA ALA A 306 -15.70 8.35 26.16
C ALA A 306 -14.26 8.63 26.61
N THR A 307 -13.49 9.35 25.79
CA THR A 307 -12.15 9.85 26.14
C THR A 307 -11.93 11.29 25.69
N ASN A 308 -11.00 11.98 26.36
CA ASN A 308 -10.46 13.29 25.99
C ASN A 308 -8.99 13.23 25.57
N ASP A 309 -8.40 12.04 25.58
CA ASP A 309 -6.93 11.86 25.51
C ASP A 309 -6.44 11.58 24.08
N LEU A 310 -7.34 11.60 23.09
CA LEU A 310 -6.99 11.48 21.68
C LEU A 310 -6.44 12.80 21.16
N TRP A 311 -5.25 12.75 20.56
CA TRP A 311 -4.62 13.90 19.94
C TRP A 311 -3.64 13.48 18.86
N ALA A 312 -3.32 14.42 17.97
CA ALA A 312 -2.29 14.29 16.96
C ALA A 312 -1.42 15.55 16.90
N GLU A 313 -0.19 15.39 16.45
CA GLU A 313 0.71 16.46 16.02
C GLU A 313 0.99 16.30 14.54
N VAL A 314 0.83 17.38 13.76
CA VAL A 314 1.06 17.39 12.31
C VAL A 314 2.37 18.09 11.97
N SER A 315 2.98 17.72 10.86
CA SER A 315 4.26 18.29 10.39
C SER A 315 4.20 19.78 10.14
N ASP A 316 3.18 20.25 9.41
CA ASP A 316 2.93 21.67 9.17
C ASP A 316 1.46 22.05 9.46
N PRO A 317 1.21 22.75 10.60
CA PRO A 317 -0.10 23.28 10.99
C PRO A 317 -0.82 24.13 9.94
N ASN A 318 -0.11 24.76 9.01
CA ASN A 318 -0.70 25.67 8.03
C ASN A 318 -1.06 24.98 6.71
N GLN A 319 -0.59 23.74 6.51
CA GLN A 319 -0.68 23.04 5.23
C GLN A 319 -1.76 21.96 5.16
N PHE A 320 -2.49 21.64 6.24
CA PHE A 320 -3.64 20.74 6.11
C PHE A 320 -4.96 21.50 5.87
N VAL A 321 -5.88 20.88 5.13
CA VAL A 321 -7.28 21.33 4.94
C VAL A 321 -8.19 20.69 5.98
N SER A 322 -7.97 19.41 6.24
CA SER A 322 -8.69 18.65 7.26
C SER A 322 -7.77 17.70 7.99
N LEU A 323 -8.14 17.44 9.23
CA LEU A 323 -7.51 16.52 10.15
C LEU A 323 -8.64 15.75 10.84
N TRP A 324 -8.63 14.43 10.77
CA TRP A 324 -9.72 13.61 11.31
C TRP A 324 -9.21 12.30 11.89
N ILE A 325 -10.10 11.65 12.66
CA ILE A 325 -9.92 10.28 13.08
C ILE A 325 -11.04 9.39 12.55
N GLU A 326 -10.72 8.10 12.39
CA GLU A 326 -11.69 7.02 12.21
C GLU A 326 -11.48 5.98 13.31
N ILE A 327 -12.57 5.44 13.87
CA ILE A 327 -12.51 4.51 15.02
C ILE A 327 -13.00 3.14 14.61
N LYS A 328 -12.09 2.17 14.57
CA LYS A 328 -12.37 0.76 14.27
C LYS A 328 -12.49 -0.03 15.57
N TYR A 329 -13.65 -0.62 15.83
CA TYR A 329 -13.78 -1.65 16.86
C TYR A 329 -13.25 -2.96 16.30
N LEU A 330 -12.20 -3.52 16.91
CA LEU A 330 -11.51 -4.67 16.34
C LEU A 330 -12.45 -5.88 16.24
N ALA A 331 -13.23 -6.18 17.27
CA ALA A 331 -14.14 -7.34 17.29
C ALA A 331 -15.32 -7.28 16.31
N LYS A 332 -15.44 -6.21 15.51
CA LYS A 332 -16.44 -6.12 14.44
C LYS A 332 -15.92 -6.87 13.21
N ASP A 333 -16.74 -7.78 12.70
CA ASP A 333 -16.49 -8.47 11.42
C ASP A 333 -16.95 -7.58 10.26
N TYR A 334 -16.00 -7.10 9.45
CA TYR A 334 -16.28 -6.30 8.26
C TYR A 334 -16.43 -7.24 7.06
N LYS A 335 -17.49 -7.05 6.29
CA LYS A 335 -17.86 -7.94 5.17
C LYS A 335 -17.88 -7.17 3.86
N PRO A 336 -17.64 -7.85 2.73
CA PRO A 336 -17.72 -7.21 1.42
C PRO A 336 -19.14 -6.69 1.18
N VAL A 337 -19.24 -5.52 0.54
CA VAL A 337 -20.53 -4.85 0.25
C VAL A 337 -21.42 -5.72 -0.64
N THR A 338 -20.81 -6.51 -1.53
CA THR A 338 -21.49 -7.56 -2.28
C THR A 338 -20.73 -8.88 -2.17
N ALA A 339 -21.43 -9.98 -1.93
CA ALA A 339 -20.84 -11.26 -1.49
C ALA A 339 -19.91 -11.96 -2.50
N LEU A 340 -19.86 -11.50 -3.76
CA LEU A 340 -19.11 -12.18 -4.82
C LEU A 340 -17.94 -11.36 -5.37
N SER A 341 -18.07 -10.05 -5.47
CA SER A 341 -17.06 -9.20 -6.12
C SER A 341 -16.81 -7.88 -5.43
N GLY A 342 -17.59 -7.53 -4.40
CA GLY A 342 -17.50 -6.22 -3.76
C GLY A 342 -16.28 -6.11 -2.87
N GLN A 343 -15.59 -4.98 -2.94
CA GLN A 343 -14.56 -4.62 -1.96
C GLN A 343 -15.16 -4.45 -0.57
N ILE A 344 -14.30 -4.56 0.44
CA ILE A 344 -14.69 -4.31 1.83
C ILE A 344 -14.61 -2.82 2.12
N ASP A 345 -15.73 -2.27 2.61
CA ASP A 345 -15.81 -0.93 3.20
C ASP A 345 -15.93 -1.10 4.72
N MET A 346 -15.00 -0.52 5.49
CA MET A 346 -15.05 -0.60 6.94
C MET A 346 -16.09 0.32 7.59
N ASP A 347 -16.84 1.12 6.82
CA ASP A 347 -17.92 2.03 7.27
C ASP A 347 -17.66 2.63 8.66
N LEU A 348 -16.49 3.26 8.78
CA LEU A 348 -16.02 3.88 10.01
C LEU A 348 -16.50 5.32 10.09
N GLU A 349 -16.89 5.75 11.28
CA GLU A 349 -17.26 7.15 11.53
C GLU A 349 -16.05 8.06 11.39
N LYS A 350 -16.14 9.03 10.48
CA LYS A 350 -15.17 10.11 10.32
C LYS A 350 -15.45 11.23 11.32
N ILE A 351 -14.52 11.47 12.24
CA ILE A 351 -14.62 12.53 13.24
C ILE A 351 -13.58 13.61 12.96
N VAL A 352 -14.03 14.71 12.35
CA VAL A 352 -13.18 15.86 12.03
C VAL A 352 -12.78 16.61 13.30
N TYR A 353 -11.52 17.04 13.36
CA TYR A 353 -10.98 17.83 14.44
C TYR A 353 -11.73 19.18 14.61
N ASN A 354 -11.86 19.64 15.86
CA ASN A 354 -12.43 20.95 16.18
C ASN A 354 -11.32 21.98 16.47
N PRO A 355 -11.16 23.04 15.67
CA PRO A 355 -10.17 24.12 15.86
C PRO A 355 -10.10 24.74 17.27
N ALA A 356 -11.20 24.68 18.03
CA ALA A 356 -11.23 25.17 19.42
C ALA A 356 -10.37 24.32 20.39
N HIS A 357 -9.91 23.14 19.97
CA HIS A 357 -9.16 22.19 20.79
C HIS A 357 -7.68 22.09 20.39
N TYR A 358 -7.11 23.16 19.81
CA TYR A 358 -5.67 23.25 19.55
C TYR A 358 -4.94 23.76 20.80
N GLU A 359 -4.03 22.97 21.35
CA GLU A 359 -3.30 23.33 22.56
C GLU A 359 -1.85 22.81 22.47
N ASN A 360 -0.87 23.69 22.72
CA ASN A 360 0.55 23.33 22.83
C ASN A 360 1.09 22.51 21.63
N GLY A 361 0.72 22.87 20.39
CA GLY A 361 1.17 22.17 19.20
C GLY A 361 0.35 20.95 18.81
N ARG A 362 -0.67 20.58 19.59
CA ARG A 362 -1.46 19.36 19.41
C ARG A 362 -2.92 19.64 19.12
N TYR A 363 -3.51 18.79 18.29
CA TYR A 363 -4.91 18.81 17.90
C TYR A 363 -5.65 17.75 18.70
N PHE A 364 -6.52 18.16 19.62
CA PHE A 364 -7.24 17.23 20.50
C PHE A 364 -8.65 16.91 19.99
N TRP A 365 -9.01 15.64 20.11
CA TRP A 365 -10.38 15.17 20.00
C TRP A 365 -10.93 14.94 21.41
N LYS A 366 -11.70 15.93 21.90
CA LYS A 366 -12.29 15.93 23.24
C LYS A 366 -13.72 15.36 23.21
N ASN A 367 -14.09 14.67 24.27
CA ASN A 367 -15.39 14.03 24.48
C ASN A 367 -15.76 13.07 23.35
N ILE A 368 -14.80 12.28 22.87
CA ILE A 368 -15.06 11.23 21.90
C ILE A 368 -15.76 10.09 22.60
N GLY A 369 -17.08 10.06 22.45
CA GLY A 369 -18.02 9.08 22.96
C GLY A 369 -19.41 9.33 22.34
N PRO A 370 -20.31 8.34 22.33
CA PRO A 370 -20.22 7.06 23.04
C PRO A 370 -19.66 5.91 22.18
N GLN A 371 -18.65 6.12 21.33
CA GLN A 371 -18.12 5.08 20.44
C GLN A 371 -17.50 3.87 21.19
N PHE A 372 -17.10 4.03 22.46
CA PHE A 372 -16.43 2.98 23.25
C PHE A 372 -17.39 2.22 24.19
N ILE A 373 -18.53 1.76 23.66
CA ILE A 373 -19.54 1.02 24.44
C ILE A 373 -19.09 -0.41 24.72
N GLU A 374 -18.66 -1.12 23.69
CA GLU A 374 -18.32 -2.54 23.81
C GLU A 374 -16.94 -2.73 24.44
N PRO A 375 -16.78 -3.65 25.43
CA PRO A 375 -15.46 -4.02 25.92
C PRO A 375 -14.59 -4.65 24.84
N GLY A 376 -13.33 -4.22 24.76
CA GLY A 376 -12.39 -4.75 23.78
C GLY A 376 -11.34 -3.73 23.37
N ILE A 377 -10.82 -3.92 22.16
CA ILE A 377 -9.77 -3.09 21.59
C ILE A 377 -10.38 -2.28 20.46
N TYR A 378 -10.10 -0.98 20.47
CA TYR A 378 -10.41 -0.08 19.37
C TYR A 378 -9.09 0.42 18.79
N GLN A 379 -9.02 0.45 17.47
CA GLN A 379 -7.99 1.18 16.74
C GLN A 379 -8.53 2.55 16.37
N VAL A 380 -7.74 3.58 16.61
CA VAL A 380 -8.05 4.94 16.16
C VAL A 380 -7.02 5.32 15.11
N PHE A 381 -7.49 5.54 13.90
CA PHE A 381 -6.71 5.96 12.75
C PHE A 381 -6.73 7.47 12.65
N TYR A 382 -5.58 8.07 12.35
CA TYR A 382 -5.41 9.51 12.20
C TYR A 382 -4.98 9.81 10.77
N PHE A 383 -5.62 10.82 10.19
CA PHE A 383 -5.37 11.25 8.82
C PHE A 383 -5.36 12.78 8.75
N ALA A 384 -4.45 13.31 7.95
CA ALA A 384 -4.44 14.71 7.55
C ALA A 384 -4.55 14.79 6.02
N LYS A 385 -5.23 15.82 5.51
CA LYS A 385 -5.29 16.09 4.08
C LYS A 385 -4.51 17.34 3.75
N ASP A 386 -3.56 17.22 2.84
CA ASP A 386 -2.73 18.33 2.39
C ASP A 386 -3.53 19.37 1.59
N ARG A 387 -3.15 20.64 1.75
CA ARG A 387 -3.80 21.79 1.10
C ARG A 387 -3.35 21.97 -0.34
N THR A 388 -2.11 21.65 -0.64
CA THR A 388 -1.51 21.84 -1.95
C THR A 388 -1.76 20.63 -2.81
N SER A 389 -1.26 19.46 -2.42
CA SER A 389 -1.37 18.23 -3.22
C SER A 389 -2.76 17.59 -3.15
N LYS A 390 -3.56 17.91 -2.12
CA LYS A 390 -4.83 17.26 -1.79
C LYS A 390 -4.70 15.79 -1.36
N ASN A 391 -3.49 15.30 -1.19
CA ASN A 391 -3.24 13.93 -0.74
C ASN A 391 -3.66 13.74 0.71
N VAL A 392 -4.11 12.52 1.03
CA VAL A 392 -4.32 12.07 2.40
C VAL A 392 -3.03 11.46 2.92
N SER A 393 -2.57 11.90 4.09
CA SER A 393 -1.38 11.39 4.75
C SER A 393 -1.45 9.88 4.95
N PRO A 394 -0.29 9.18 4.99
CA PRO A 394 -0.25 7.80 5.46
C PRO A 394 -0.90 7.65 6.85
N LEU A 395 -1.47 6.47 7.07
CA LEU A 395 -2.10 6.10 8.33
C LEU A 395 -1.10 6.19 9.50
N VAL A 396 -1.50 6.88 10.57
CA VAL A 396 -0.94 6.72 11.92
C VAL A 396 -2.04 6.23 12.85
N ARG A 397 -1.72 5.38 13.84
CA ARG A 397 -2.72 4.79 14.74
C ARG A 397 -2.36 4.84 16.22
N THR A 398 -3.40 4.86 17.05
CA THR A 398 -3.32 4.50 18.48
C THR A 398 -4.36 3.46 18.85
N TYR A 399 -4.29 2.96 20.07
CA TYR A 399 -5.24 1.98 20.61
C TYR A 399 -5.99 2.53 21.82
N VAL A 400 -7.28 2.18 21.90
CA VAL A 400 -8.11 2.37 23.09
C VAL A 400 -8.55 1.00 23.59
N TYR A 401 -8.19 0.68 24.83
CA TYR A 401 -8.61 -0.56 25.51
C TYR A 401 -9.76 -0.27 26.45
N LYS A 402 -10.92 -0.87 26.19
CA LYS A 402 -12.10 -0.76 27.05
C LYS A 402 -12.22 -2.02 27.91
N ASN A 403 -12.15 -1.84 29.23
CA ASN A 403 -12.27 -2.95 30.17
C ASN A 403 -13.65 -3.62 30.12
N ARG A 404 -13.65 -4.95 30.19
CA ARG A 404 -14.85 -5.76 30.42
C ARG A 404 -15.29 -5.66 31.88
N ALA A 405 -16.59 -5.80 32.10
CA ALA A 405 -17.15 -5.86 33.44
C ALA A 405 -16.45 -6.90 34.32
N GLY A 406 -16.02 -6.47 35.50
CA GLY A 406 -15.31 -7.32 36.45
C GLY A 406 -13.89 -7.73 36.04
N ASN A 407 -13.31 -7.13 34.98
CA ASN A 407 -11.91 -7.35 34.63
C ASN A 407 -11.01 -6.77 35.73
N ARG A 408 -10.41 -7.62 36.53
CA ARG A 408 -9.43 -7.21 37.55
C ARG A 408 -8.06 -7.18 36.89
N PRO A 409 -7.26 -6.11 37.04
CA PRO A 409 -5.89 -6.13 36.59
C PRO A 409 -5.17 -7.35 37.19
N PRO A 410 -4.24 -7.98 36.46
CA PRO A 410 -3.46 -9.09 37.00
C PRO A 410 -2.91 -8.70 38.36
N LYS A 411 -2.88 -9.64 39.32
CA LYS A 411 -2.17 -9.39 40.58
C LYS A 411 -0.77 -8.90 40.21
N SER A 412 -0.36 -7.78 40.78
CA SER A 412 1.02 -7.31 40.66
C SER A 412 1.93 -8.49 40.94
N ILE A 413 2.84 -8.80 40.03
CA ILE A 413 3.85 -9.82 40.29
C ILE A 413 4.84 -9.19 41.27
N SER A 414 4.52 -9.29 42.57
CA SER A 414 5.45 -9.00 43.64
C SER A 414 6.33 -10.23 43.83
N GLY A 415 7.28 -10.40 42.92
CA GLY A 415 8.39 -11.32 43.08
C GLY A 415 9.65 -10.53 42.79
N ASP A 416 10.56 -10.47 43.76
CA ASP A 416 11.95 -10.10 43.48
C ASP A 416 12.48 -11.11 42.46
N PHE A 417 12.36 -10.78 41.18
CA PHE A 417 13.07 -11.49 40.13
C PHE A 417 14.55 -11.20 40.31
N THR A 418 15.20 -12.01 41.14
CA THR A 418 16.65 -12.00 41.20
C THR A 418 17.17 -12.33 39.80
N ARG A 419 18.22 -11.63 39.37
CA ARG A 419 18.91 -11.76 38.06
C ARG A 419 19.22 -13.21 37.65
N LYS A 420 19.20 -14.15 38.60
CA LYS A 420 19.37 -15.60 38.41
C LYS A 420 18.18 -16.30 37.75
N GLN A 421 16.95 -15.86 37.99
CA GLN A 421 15.75 -16.48 37.39
C GLN A 421 15.57 -16.09 35.92
N TYR A 422 15.97 -14.88 35.54
CA TYR A 422 15.93 -14.40 34.15
C TYR A 422 16.90 -15.19 33.25
N ASN A 423 18.10 -15.50 33.75
CA ASN A 423 19.10 -16.27 33.00
C ASN A 423 18.68 -17.73 32.78
N ASN A 424 17.93 -18.35 33.71
CA ASN A 424 17.45 -19.72 33.54
C ASN A 424 16.31 -19.82 32.52
N VAL A 425 15.44 -18.80 32.42
CA VAL A 425 14.39 -18.74 31.40
C VAL A 425 14.99 -18.47 30.01
N ILE A 426 15.96 -17.56 29.90
CA ILE A 426 16.66 -17.30 28.64
C ILE A 426 17.51 -18.49 28.20
N GLN A 427 18.21 -19.19 29.11
CA GLN A 427 18.94 -20.41 28.75
C GLN A 427 18.02 -21.58 28.39
N GLY A 428 16.84 -21.68 29.01
CA GLY A 428 15.81 -22.64 28.62
C GLY A 428 15.26 -22.39 27.21
N LEU A 429 14.99 -21.12 26.87
CA LEU A 429 14.49 -20.71 25.56
C LEU A 429 15.57 -20.80 24.47
N ALA A 430 16.82 -20.42 24.77
CA ALA A 430 17.95 -20.59 23.86
C ALA A 430 18.25 -22.08 23.57
N GLY A 431 18.10 -22.95 24.58
CA GLY A 431 18.21 -24.40 24.41
C GLY A 431 17.08 -25.02 23.57
N GLN A 432 15.87 -24.45 23.64
CA GLN A 432 14.76 -24.87 22.77
C GLN A 432 14.91 -24.34 21.33
N LEU A 433 15.40 -23.12 21.13
CA LEU A 433 15.72 -22.58 19.80
C LEU A 433 16.85 -23.36 19.10
N GLN A 434 17.88 -23.80 19.84
CA GLN A 434 18.93 -24.65 19.26
C GLN A 434 18.42 -26.05 18.92
N ARG A 435 17.50 -26.64 19.70
CA ARG A 435 16.85 -27.90 19.34
C ARG A 435 15.97 -27.78 18.09
N PHE A 436 15.30 -26.65 17.89
CA PHE A 436 14.54 -26.38 16.67
C PHE A 436 15.45 -26.24 15.44
N LYS A 437 16.58 -25.53 15.55
CA LYS A 437 17.58 -25.44 14.46
C LYS A 437 18.24 -26.78 14.15
N LEU A 438 18.47 -27.63 15.15
CA LEU A 438 19.05 -28.96 14.94
C LEU A 438 18.05 -29.94 14.30
N LEU A 439 16.77 -29.88 14.65
CA LEU A 439 15.72 -30.69 14.02
C LEU A 439 15.44 -30.27 12.56
N TYR A 440 15.54 -28.97 12.25
CA TYR A 440 15.40 -28.44 10.89
C TYR A 440 16.59 -28.82 9.99
N ALA A 441 17.81 -28.84 10.54
CA ALA A 441 18.99 -29.29 9.80
C ALA A 441 19.03 -30.82 9.54
N ILE A 442 18.39 -31.62 10.40
CA ILE A 442 18.29 -33.07 10.23
C ILE A 442 17.22 -33.45 9.18
N SER A 443 16.19 -32.63 8.95
CA SER A 443 15.18 -32.92 7.93
C SER A 443 15.55 -32.49 6.50
N MET A 444 16.65 -31.75 6.31
CA MET A 444 17.15 -31.32 4.98
C MET A 444 18.41 -32.08 4.54
N GLY A 445 18.76 -33.18 5.21
CA GLY A 445 20.05 -33.84 5.05
C GLY A 445 19.99 -35.35 4.90
N THR A 446 19.10 -35.89 4.06
CA THR A 446 19.28 -37.20 3.40
C THR A 446 18.34 -37.27 2.19
N ASP A 447 18.87 -37.07 0.99
CA ASP A 447 18.98 -38.17 0.03
C ASP A 447 19.95 -37.78 -1.10
N SER A 448 20.93 -38.67 -1.24
CA SER A 448 21.80 -38.89 -2.39
C SER A 448 21.04 -39.44 -3.59
#